data_AF-A0A7G3UC96-F1
#
_entry.id   AF-A0A7G3UC96-F1
#
_cell.length_a   1.000
_cell.length_b   1.000
_cell.length_c   1.000
_cell.angle_alpha   90.00
_cell.angle_beta   90.00
_cell.angle_gamma   90.00
#
_symmetry.space_group_name_H-M   'P 1'
#
loop_
_entity.id
_entity.type
_entity.pdbx_description
1 polymer ?
#
loop_
_entity_poly.entity_id
_entity_poly.type
_entity_poly.pdbx_seq_one_letter_code
_entity_poly.pdbx_strand_id
1 'polypeptide(L)'
;MNTVTQDAAVYIETLHRRFPELLTELAPGRRPPTVPGAGRRPSGGPSAPLRLHVSDAVRDITDGVVELDEAVHDRLRLGRPRHARVPQRLARIASLLDELDAHPDLAEHVRDEARRMTGRCGRALGDPEPVVRVGGRCPWCDSVSLRAFPDRRAVLCVNPGCRCGAEECPCGTDPAHRHTWHESAGGPPPGTPPGTGWRTVSAAMDAAAEGARR
;
A
#
# COMPACT_ATOMS: atom_id res chain seq x y z
N MET A 1 -11.93 21.33 -2.96
CA MET A 1 -11.41 19.95 -3.04
C MET A 1 -11.78 19.27 -4.35
N ASN A 2 -10.79 19.00 -5.20
CA ASN A 2 -10.92 18.14 -6.38
C ASN A 2 -10.94 16.63 -5.98
N THR A 3 -11.21 15.74 -6.94
CA THR A 3 -11.31 14.28 -6.65
C THR A 3 -10.00 13.70 -6.09
N VAL A 4 -8.84 14.20 -6.53
CA VAL A 4 -7.54 13.71 -6.06
C VAL A 4 -7.31 14.09 -4.59
N THR A 5 -7.66 15.32 -4.19
CA THR A 5 -7.55 15.78 -2.80
C THR A 5 -8.59 15.12 -1.90
N GLN A 6 -9.78 14.80 -2.42
CA GLN A 6 -10.77 13.95 -1.72
C GLN A 6 -10.25 12.53 -1.48
N ASP A 7 -9.66 11.89 -2.50
CA ASP A 7 -9.07 10.56 -2.36
C ASP A 7 -7.92 10.57 -1.34
N ALA A 8 -7.06 11.58 -1.40
CA ALA A 8 -5.98 11.79 -0.44
C ALA A 8 -6.53 11.89 0.99
N ALA A 9 -7.61 12.65 1.22
CA ALA A 9 -8.25 12.77 2.52
C ALA A 9 -8.69 11.40 3.07
N VAL A 10 -9.33 10.57 2.24
CA VAL A 10 -9.79 9.23 2.62
C VAL A 10 -8.62 8.33 3.04
N TYR A 11 -7.51 8.35 2.29
CA TYR A 11 -6.32 7.58 2.65
C TYR A 11 -5.66 8.09 3.93
N ILE A 12 -5.51 9.40 4.07
CA ILE A 12 -4.93 10.03 5.27
C ILE A 12 -5.77 9.70 6.51
N GLU A 13 -7.09 9.78 6.42
CA GLU A 13 -8.00 9.43 7.52
C GLU A 13 -7.88 7.94 7.89
N THR A 14 -7.88 7.07 6.88
CA THR A 14 -7.73 5.62 7.08
C THR A 14 -6.40 5.30 7.77
N LEU A 15 -5.29 5.88 7.29
CA LEU A 15 -3.97 5.70 7.89
C LEU A 15 -3.92 6.28 9.30
N HIS A 16 -4.48 7.45 9.54
CA HIS A 16 -4.55 8.09 10.85
C HIS A 16 -5.27 7.20 11.87
N ARG A 17 -6.37 6.55 11.47
CA ARG A 17 -7.14 5.63 12.31
C ARG A 17 -6.40 4.31 12.58
N ARG A 18 -5.76 3.74 11.56
CA ARG A 18 -5.17 2.38 11.62
C ARG A 18 -3.75 2.34 12.17
N PHE A 19 -2.97 3.41 12.01
CA PHE A 19 -1.56 3.44 12.47
C PHE A 19 -1.37 3.14 13.97
N PRO A 20 -2.24 3.62 14.90
CA PRO A 20 -2.17 3.21 16.31
C PRO A 20 -2.35 1.71 16.56
N GLU A 21 -3.14 1.02 15.74
CA GLU A 21 -3.30 -0.44 15.82
C GLU A 21 -1.98 -1.14 15.46
N LEU A 22 -1.31 -0.65 14.41
CA LEU A 22 0.01 -1.14 13.99
C LEU A 22 1.07 -0.98 15.08
N LEU A 23 1.04 0.12 15.83
CA LEU A 23 1.90 0.31 17.01
C LEU A 23 1.58 -0.67 18.15
N THR A 24 0.32 -1.08 18.28
CA THR A 24 -0.10 -2.07 19.29
C THR A 24 0.44 -3.46 18.97
N GLU A 25 0.55 -3.82 17.68
CA GLU A 25 1.16 -5.08 17.25
C GLU A 25 2.67 -5.18 17.55
N LEU A 26 3.35 -4.03 17.76
CA LEU A 26 4.74 -3.98 18.23
C LEU A 26 4.87 -4.16 19.74
N ALA A 27 3.79 -3.96 20.51
CA ALA A 27 3.84 -4.16 21.95
C ALA A 27 4.09 -5.66 22.24
N PRO A 28 5.09 -6.02 23.06
CA PRO A 28 5.31 -7.40 23.46
C PRO A 28 4.00 -7.97 24.03
N GLY A 29 3.44 -8.97 23.36
CA GLY A 29 2.04 -9.34 23.54
C GLY A 29 1.62 -9.59 24.99
N ARG A 30 0.53 -8.93 25.41
CA ARG A 30 -0.40 -9.46 26.40
C ARG A 30 -0.83 -10.84 25.92
N ARG A 31 -0.65 -11.84 26.78
CA ARG A 31 -1.09 -13.24 26.56
C ARG A 31 -2.56 -13.27 26.12
N PRO A 32 -2.95 -14.09 25.11
CA PRO A 32 -4.35 -14.44 24.91
C PRO A 32 -4.90 -15.14 26.16
N PRO A 33 -6.22 -15.07 26.45
CA PRO A 33 -6.81 -15.78 27.58
C PRO A 33 -6.48 -17.28 27.45
N THR A 34 -5.83 -17.78 28.49
CA THR A 34 -5.37 -19.16 28.59
C THR A 34 -6.59 -20.05 28.80
N VAL A 35 -6.80 -21.03 27.91
CA VAL A 35 -7.67 -22.17 28.20
C VAL A 35 -7.17 -22.86 29.49
N PRO A 36 -8.01 -23.10 30.51
CA PRO A 36 -7.55 -23.72 31.74
C PRO A 36 -7.20 -25.19 31.48
N GLY A 37 -5.90 -25.52 31.56
CA GLY A 37 -5.42 -26.89 31.39
C GLY A 37 -3.97 -27.06 31.82
N ALA A 38 -3.77 -27.32 33.12
CA ALA A 38 -2.65 -28.02 33.78
C ALA A 38 -1.19 -27.53 33.60
N GLY A 39 -0.55 -27.23 34.74
CA GLY A 39 0.87 -27.55 34.98
C GLY A 39 1.89 -26.41 34.90
N ARG A 40 2.50 -26.08 36.05
CA ARG A 40 3.47 -24.99 36.24
C ARG A 40 4.92 -25.39 35.90
N ARG A 41 5.63 -24.55 35.15
CA ARG A 41 7.02 -24.08 35.44
C ARG A 41 7.36 -22.85 34.56
N PRO A 42 8.02 -21.79 35.09
CA PRO A 42 8.43 -20.64 34.30
C PRO A 42 9.82 -20.88 33.71
N SER A 43 9.87 -21.23 32.44
CA SER A 43 11.08 -21.14 31.61
C SER A 43 10.96 -19.87 30.77
N GLY A 44 11.97 -19.00 30.84
CA GLY A 44 12.13 -17.88 29.92
C GLY A 44 12.14 -18.39 28.48
N GLY A 45 10.97 -18.37 27.85
CA GLY A 45 10.82 -18.66 26.43
C GLY A 45 11.27 -17.45 25.63
N PRO A 46 11.77 -17.64 24.40
CA PRO A 46 12.15 -16.53 23.54
C PRO A 46 10.97 -15.57 23.45
N SER A 47 11.25 -14.28 23.65
CA SER A 47 10.34 -13.18 23.27
C SER A 47 9.73 -13.57 21.93
N ALA A 48 8.40 -13.59 21.83
CA ALA A 48 7.70 -13.94 20.59
C ALA A 48 8.43 -13.25 19.43
N PRO A 49 8.77 -13.96 18.33
CA PRO A 49 9.64 -13.41 17.30
C PRO A 49 9.14 -12.01 16.94
N LEU A 50 10.03 -11.02 17.12
CA LEU A 50 9.74 -9.63 16.74
C LEU A 50 9.09 -9.70 15.37
N ARG A 51 7.89 -9.12 15.24
CA ARG A 51 7.21 -9.07 13.96
C ARG A 51 7.95 -8.08 13.08
N LEU A 52 9.08 -8.52 12.52
CA LEU A 52 10.02 -7.67 11.76
C LEU A 52 9.28 -6.94 10.65
N HIS A 53 8.36 -7.63 9.95
CA HIS A 53 7.50 -7.01 8.94
C HIS A 53 6.62 -5.86 9.49
N VAL A 54 6.13 -5.94 10.73
CA VAL A 54 5.39 -4.84 11.40
C VAL A 54 6.34 -3.71 11.74
N SER A 55 7.53 -4.02 12.27
CA SER A 55 8.53 -3.00 12.61
C SER A 55 9.01 -2.25 11.37
N ASP A 56 9.20 -2.94 10.26
CA ASP A 56 9.59 -2.35 8.98
C ASP A 56 8.45 -1.50 8.41
N ALA A 57 7.21 -1.98 8.49
CA ALA A 57 6.05 -1.17 8.11
C ALA A 57 5.93 0.12 8.94
N VAL A 58 6.16 0.06 10.25
CA VAL A 58 6.14 1.25 11.12
C VAL A 58 7.24 2.24 10.76
N ARG A 59 8.47 1.75 10.49
CA ARG A 59 9.59 2.61 10.05
C ARG A 59 9.25 3.29 8.73
N ASP A 60 8.90 2.50 7.71
CA ASP A 60 8.57 2.99 6.36
C ASP A 60 7.44 4.03 6.37
N ILE A 61 6.39 3.80 7.16
CA ILE A 61 5.26 4.74 7.27
C ILE A 61 5.69 6.00 8.02
N THR A 62 6.51 5.87 9.07
CA THR A 62 6.98 7.02 9.83
C THR A 62 7.83 7.93 8.95
N ASP A 63 8.80 7.35 8.23
CA ASP A 63 9.68 8.10 7.33
C ASP A 63 8.87 8.72 6.18
N GLY A 64 7.98 7.95 5.54
CA GLY A 64 7.11 8.45 4.47
C GLY A 64 6.20 9.60 4.88
N VAL A 65 5.61 9.57 6.09
CA VAL A 65 4.79 10.69 6.59
C VAL A 65 5.65 11.91 6.93
N VAL A 66 6.86 11.73 7.43
CA VAL A 66 7.79 12.84 7.69
C VAL A 66 8.18 13.52 6.37
N GLU A 67 8.59 12.74 5.38
CA GLU A 67 8.94 13.24 4.05
C GLU A 67 7.75 13.94 3.38
N LEU A 68 6.56 13.35 3.45
CA LEU A 68 5.36 13.94 2.86
C LEU A 68 4.97 15.27 3.52
N ASP A 69 5.04 15.34 4.85
CA ASP A 69 4.78 16.59 5.59
C ASP A 69 5.79 17.68 5.21
N GLU A 70 7.07 17.33 5.09
CA GLU A 70 8.12 18.25 4.62
C GLU A 70 7.89 18.71 3.18
N ALA A 71 7.53 17.82 2.26
CA ALA A 71 7.24 18.13 0.86
C ALA A 71 6.04 19.08 0.70
N VAL A 72 4.96 18.86 1.46
CA VAL A 72 3.78 19.74 1.47
C VAL A 72 4.14 21.13 1.98
N HIS A 73 4.89 21.22 3.08
CA HIS A 73 5.28 22.50 3.67
C HIS A 73 6.22 23.30 2.76
N ASP A 74 7.18 22.62 2.13
CA ASP A 74 8.10 23.23 1.17
C ASP A 74 7.34 23.82 -0.01
N ARG A 75 6.44 23.02 -0.62
CA ARG A 75 5.65 23.47 -1.78
C ARG A 75 4.73 24.64 -1.46
N LEU A 76 4.05 24.60 -0.31
CA LEU A 76 3.15 25.65 0.15
C LEU A 76 3.91 26.84 0.79
N ARG A 77 5.25 26.78 0.85
CA ARG A 77 6.13 27.81 1.44
C ARG A 77 5.78 28.17 2.89
N LEU A 78 5.38 27.17 3.67
CA LEU A 78 4.99 27.32 5.09
C LEU A 78 6.19 27.26 6.05
N GLY A 79 7.40 27.10 5.51
CA GLY A 79 8.62 26.87 6.29
C GLY A 79 8.68 25.44 6.83
N ARG A 80 9.73 25.11 7.60
CA ARG A 80 9.93 23.73 8.06
C ARG A 80 8.83 23.30 9.06
N PRO A 81 8.17 22.15 8.85
CA PRO A 81 7.17 21.65 9.80
C PRO A 81 7.80 21.38 11.16
N ARG A 82 7.05 21.66 12.22
CA ARG A 82 7.44 21.28 13.59
C ARG A 82 7.44 19.75 13.73
N HIS A 83 8.43 19.24 14.47
CA HIS A 83 8.50 17.83 14.83
C HIS A 83 7.21 17.39 15.53
N ALA A 84 6.64 16.29 15.05
CA ALA A 84 5.37 15.73 15.52
C ALA A 84 5.34 14.22 15.24
N ARG A 85 4.49 13.47 15.96
CA ARG A 85 4.30 12.04 15.66
C ARG A 85 3.40 11.88 14.43
N VAL A 86 3.39 10.69 13.86
CA VAL A 86 2.65 10.36 12.64
C VAL A 86 1.20 10.84 12.65
N PRO A 87 0.36 10.57 13.68
CA PRO A 87 -1.03 11.03 13.67
C PRO A 87 -1.16 12.56 13.58
N GLN A 88 -0.32 13.32 14.30
CA GLN A 88 -0.38 14.78 14.24
C GLN A 88 0.08 15.33 12.88
N ARG A 89 1.07 14.70 12.23
CA ARG A 89 1.49 15.08 10.87
C ARG A 89 0.41 14.78 9.85
N LEU A 90 -0.23 13.61 9.93
CA LEU A 90 -1.36 13.25 9.07
C LEU A 90 -2.53 14.23 9.23
N ALA A 91 -2.89 14.59 10.45
CA ALA A 91 -3.94 15.59 10.71
C ALA A 91 -3.58 16.96 10.13
N ARG A 92 -2.30 17.36 10.20
CA ARG A 92 -1.80 18.60 9.61
C ARG A 92 -1.87 18.57 8.08
N ILE A 93 -1.40 17.50 7.45
CA ILE A 93 -1.49 17.33 5.99
C ILE A 93 -2.96 17.36 5.57
N ALA A 94 -3.86 16.66 6.28
CA ALA A 94 -5.29 16.67 6.02
C ALA A 94 -5.88 18.09 6.05
N SER A 95 -5.45 18.92 7.01
CA SER A 95 -5.91 20.32 7.10
C SER A 95 -5.40 21.23 5.98
N LEU A 96 -4.41 20.78 5.19
CA LEU A 96 -3.81 21.54 4.09
C LEU A 96 -4.30 21.07 2.70
N LEU A 97 -5.23 20.11 2.65
CA LEU A 97 -5.64 19.48 1.38
C LEU A 97 -6.38 20.44 0.44
N ASP A 98 -7.11 21.41 0.98
CA ASP A 98 -7.81 22.39 0.14
C ASP A 98 -6.82 23.33 -0.56
N GLU A 99 -5.70 23.69 0.08
CA GLU A 99 -4.62 24.46 -0.54
C GLU A 99 -3.90 23.68 -1.66
N LEU A 100 -3.93 22.35 -1.62
CA LEU A 100 -3.33 21.51 -2.66
C LEU A 100 -4.11 21.52 -3.97
N ASP A 101 -5.36 22.00 -4.00
CA ASP A 101 -6.12 22.12 -5.25
C ASP A 101 -5.41 23.06 -6.27
N ALA A 102 -4.60 24.01 -5.78
CA ALA A 102 -3.77 24.90 -6.60
C ALA A 102 -2.47 24.22 -7.12
N HIS A 103 -2.17 23.00 -6.68
CA HIS A 103 -0.93 22.26 -6.95
C HIS A 103 -1.24 20.82 -7.35
N PRO A 104 -1.74 20.56 -8.57
CA PRO A 104 -2.25 19.26 -8.98
C PRO A 104 -1.21 18.14 -8.91
N ASP A 105 0.05 18.44 -9.22
CA ASP A 105 1.16 17.48 -9.12
C ASP A 105 1.46 17.08 -7.67
N LEU A 106 1.37 18.03 -6.73
CA LEU A 106 1.50 17.73 -5.30
C LEU A 106 0.29 16.96 -4.79
N ALA A 107 -0.92 17.31 -5.21
CA ALA A 107 -2.14 16.59 -4.84
C ALA A 107 -2.05 15.11 -5.26
N GLU A 108 -1.59 14.83 -6.49
CA GLU A 108 -1.35 13.47 -6.98
C GLU A 108 -0.30 12.75 -6.14
N HIS A 109 0.82 13.41 -5.86
CA HIS A 109 1.87 12.85 -5.01
C HIS A 109 1.36 12.50 -3.61
N VAL A 110 0.62 13.39 -2.97
CA VAL A 110 0.03 13.18 -1.63
C VAL A 110 -0.95 12.02 -1.63
N ARG A 111 -1.84 11.94 -2.64
CA ARG A 111 -2.75 10.81 -2.80
C ARG A 111 -1.99 9.49 -2.91
N ASP A 112 -0.98 9.43 -3.78
CA ASP A 112 -0.25 8.20 -4.06
C ASP A 112 0.57 7.72 -2.87
N GLU A 113 1.21 8.66 -2.16
CA GLU A 113 1.96 8.40 -0.94
C GLU A 113 1.04 7.91 0.19
N ALA A 114 -0.05 8.62 0.45
CA ALA A 114 -1.02 8.25 1.48
C ALA A 114 -1.64 6.87 1.21
N ARG A 115 -1.97 6.58 -0.06
CA ARG A 115 -2.45 5.26 -0.49
C ARG A 115 -1.42 4.17 -0.23
N ARG A 116 -0.17 4.38 -0.66
CA ARG A 116 0.90 3.39 -0.50
C ARG A 116 1.09 3.02 0.96
N MET A 117 1.13 4.03 1.83
CA MET A 117 1.26 3.84 3.28
C MET A 117 0.03 3.16 3.89
N THR A 118 -1.18 3.49 3.43
CA THR A 118 -2.42 2.82 3.86
C THR A 118 -2.41 1.33 3.51
N GLY A 119 -2.07 0.97 2.27
CA GLY A 119 -1.98 -0.43 1.85
C GLY A 119 -0.89 -1.20 2.59
N ARG A 120 0.27 -0.55 2.86
CA ARG A 120 1.32 -1.14 3.69
C ARG A 120 0.85 -1.38 5.13
N CYS A 121 0.14 -0.42 5.73
CA CYS A 121 -0.44 -0.56 7.07
C CYS A 121 -1.43 -1.73 7.12
N GLY A 122 -2.35 -1.82 6.16
CA GLY A 122 -3.32 -2.92 6.07
C GLY A 122 -2.66 -4.30 5.95
N ARG A 123 -1.68 -4.45 5.04
CA ARG A 123 -0.95 -5.73 4.91
C ARG A 123 -0.21 -6.14 6.18
N ALA A 124 0.39 -5.18 6.88
CA ALA A 124 1.07 -5.45 8.14
C ALA A 124 0.10 -5.83 9.28
N LEU A 125 -1.16 -5.39 9.19
CA LEU A 125 -2.26 -5.80 10.06
C LEU A 125 -2.95 -7.11 9.61
N GLY A 126 -2.54 -7.68 8.47
CA GLY A 126 -3.07 -8.93 7.93
C GLY A 126 -4.27 -8.76 7.00
N ASP A 127 -4.59 -7.53 6.57
CA ASP A 127 -5.66 -7.29 5.60
C ASP A 127 -5.28 -7.92 4.24
N PRO A 128 -6.20 -8.69 3.62
CA PRO A 128 -5.96 -9.21 2.29
C PRO A 128 -6.01 -8.07 1.27
N GLU A 129 -5.05 -8.05 0.35
CA GLU A 129 -5.07 -7.09 -0.75
C GLU A 129 -6.29 -7.36 -1.68
N PRO A 130 -7.11 -6.34 -2.00
CA PRO A 130 -8.20 -6.51 -2.94
C PRO A 130 -7.67 -6.94 -4.31
N VAL A 131 -8.40 -7.80 -5.01
CA VAL A 131 -7.97 -8.31 -6.32
C VAL A 131 -9.03 -7.98 -7.37
N VAL A 132 -8.65 -7.21 -8.38
CA VAL A 132 -9.52 -6.80 -9.48
C VAL A 132 -9.29 -7.69 -10.69
N ARG A 133 -10.37 -8.18 -11.31
CA ARG A 133 -10.25 -8.91 -12.58
C ARG A 133 -9.91 -7.93 -13.71
N VAL A 134 -8.88 -8.27 -14.47
CA VAL A 134 -8.50 -7.52 -15.68
C VAL A 134 -9.09 -8.23 -16.89
N GLY A 135 -9.76 -7.48 -17.76
CA GLY A 135 -10.23 -7.98 -19.05
C GLY A 135 -9.06 -8.21 -20.01
N GLY A 136 -9.15 -9.26 -20.83
CA GLY A 136 -8.11 -9.63 -21.79
C GLY A 136 -7.36 -10.93 -21.42
N ARG A 137 -6.38 -11.28 -22.25
CA ARG A 137 -5.55 -12.49 -22.11
C ARG A 137 -4.11 -12.12 -21.79
N CYS A 138 -3.44 -12.96 -21.01
CA CYS A 138 -2.01 -12.83 -20.76
C CYS A 138 -1.23 -13.00 -22.07
N PRO A 139 -0.26 -12.14 -22.41
CA PRO A 139 0.44 -12.21 -23.70
C PRO A 139 1.45 -13.37 -23.77
N TRP A 140 1.77 -14.00 -22.65
CA TRP A 140 2.74 -15.11 -22.61
C TRP A 140 2.11 -16.51 -22.53
N CYS A 141 0.99 -16.66 -21.83
CA CYS A 141 0.33 -17.97 -21.71
C CYS A 141 -1.10 -18.00 -22.27
N ASP A 142 -1.55 -16.90 -22.87
CA ASP A 142 -2.87 -16.71 -23.48
C ASP A 142 -4.08 -16.94 -22.55
N SER A 143 -3.83 -17.04 -21.23
CA SER A 143 -4.85 -17.31 -20.22
C SER A 143 -5.59 -16.05 -19.77
N VAL A 144 -6.88 -16.18 -19.45
CA VAL A 144 -7.74 -15.13 -18.84
C VAL A 144 -7.54 -15.01 -17.31
N SER A 145 -6.27 -14.98 -16.89
CA SER A 145 -5.85 -15.02 -15.49
C SER A 145 -5.14 -13.73 -15.05
N LEU A 146 -5.30 -12.64 -15.81
CA LEU A 146 -4.80 -11.33 -15.40
C LEU A 146 -5.60 -10.79 -14.21
N ARG A 147 -4.88 -10.30 -13.21
CA ARG A 147 -5.43 -9.69 -12.00
C ARG A 147 -4.65 -8.42 -11.69
N ALA A 148 -5.37 -7.38 -11.27
CA ALA A 148 -4.80 -6.14 -10.78
C ALA A 148 -4.83 -6.13 -9.25
N PHE A 149 -3.73 -5.66 -8.69
CA PHE A 149 -3.38 -5.61 -7.28
C PHE A 149 -3.23 -4.13 -6.92
N PRO A 150 -4.30 -3.50 -6.38
CA PRO A 150 -4.36 -2.06 -6.19
C PRO A 150 -3.29 -1.51 -5.26
N ASP A 151 -2.88 -2.25 -4.23
CA ASP A 151 -1.88 -1.74 -3.30
C ASP A 151 -0.47 -1.82 -3.89
N ARG A 152 -0.23 -2.76 -4.81
CA ARG A 152 1.03 -2.90 -5.56
C ARG A 152 1.10 -2.03 -6.81
N ARG A 153 -0.01 -1.40 -7.20
CA ARG A 153 -0.22 -0.78 -8.53
C ARG A 153 0.30 -1.67 -9.64
N ALA A 154 -0.11 -2.93 -9.59
CA ALA A 154 0.46 -3.95 -10.45
C ALA A 154 -0.62 -4.83 -11.06
N VAL A 155 -0.40 -5.23 -12.31
CA VAL A 155 -1.09 -6.36 -12.92
C VAL A 155 -0.13 -7.54 -12.95
N LEU A 156 -0.64 -8.75 -12.74
CA LEU A 156 0.09 -9.99 -12.96
C LEU A 156 -0.83 -11.12 -13.41
N CYS A 157 -0.26 -12.09 -14.11
CA CYS A 157 -0.95 -13.31 -14.50
C CYS A 157 -0.88 -14.33 -13.36
N VAL A 158 -2.03 -14.70 -12.78
CA VAL A 158 -2.07 -15.65 -11.64
C VAL A 158 -1.97 -17.12 -12.05
N ASN A 159 -1.90 -17.42 -13.36
CA ASN A 159 -1.65 -18.79 -13.83
C ASN A 159 -0.26 -19.28 -13.34
N PRO A 160 -0.17 -20.35 -12.54
CA PRO A 160 1.08 -20.82 -11.96
C PRO A 160 2.10 -21.28 -13.02
N GLY A 161 1.64 -21.72 -14.19
CA GLY A 161 2.50 -22.12 -15.31
C GLY A 161 3.00 -20.96 -16.18
N CYS A 162 2.53 -19.73 -15.96
CA CYS A 162 2.90 -18.60 -16.79
C CYS A 162 4.36 -18.16 -16.54
N ARG A 163 5.12 -17.98 -17.62
CA ARG A 163 6.49 -17.46 -17.63
C ARG A 163 6.60 -16.46 -18.79
N CYS A 164 7.22 -15.31 -18.56
CA CYS A 164 7.47 -14.37 -19.65
C CYS A 164 8.71 -14.75 -20.45
N GLY A 165 8.83 -14.21 -21.66
CA GLY A 165 10.02 -14.39 -22.50
C GLY A 165 11.19 -13.45 -22.18
N ALA A 166 11.10 -12.59 -21.16
CA ALA A 166 12.18 -11.68 -20.80
C ALA A 166 13.26 -12.40 -19.99
N GLU A 167 14.50 -12.38 -20.49
CA GLU A 167 15.65 -13.09 -19.90
C GLU A 167 16.01 -12.60 -18.50
N GLU A 168 15.83 -11.31 -18.24
CA GLU A 168 16.12 -10.68 -16.94
C GLU A 168 14.97 -10.80 -15.93
N CYS A 169 13.81 -11.33 -16.33
CA CYS A 169 12.67 -11.43 -15.42
C CYS A 169 12.83 -12.66 -14.50
N PRO A 170 12.78 -12.48 -13.16
CA PRO A 170 12.96 -13.58 -12.22
C PRO A 170 11.89 -14.68 -12.33
N CYS A 171 10.76 -14.42 -12.98
CA CYS A 171 9.72 -15.45 -13.12
C CYS A 171 10.21 -16.69 -13.89
N GLY A 172 11.19 -16.53 -14.79
CA GLY A 172 11.77 -17.65 -15.54
C GLY A 172 12.50 -18.67 -14.65
N THR A 173 13.08 -18.22 -13.54
CA THR A 173 13.95 -19.01 -12.67
C THR A 173 13.36 -19.27 -11.28
N ASP A 174 12.49 -18.38 -10.78
CA ASP A 174 11.88 -18.45 -9.47
C ASP A 174 10.37 -18.77 -9.57
N PRO A 175 9.92 -19.98 -9.17
CA PRO A 175 8.50 -20.35 -9.14
C PRO A 175 7.63 -19.52 -8.18
N ALA A 176 8.21 -18.76 -7.25
CA ALA A 176 7.49 -17.83 -6.40
C ALA A 176 7.29 -16.46 -7.07
N HIS A 177 8.13 -16.11 -8.05
CA HIS A 177 8.04 -14.85 -8.76
C HIS A 177 7.07 -14.95 -9.95
N ARG A 178 6.30 -13.90 -10.19
CA ARG A 178 5.44 -13.74 -11.36
C ARG A 178 5.85 -12.47 -12.08
N HIS A 179 5.84 -12.51 -13.42
CA HIS A 179 6.01 -11.28 -14.19
C HIS A 179 4.97 -10.27 -13.74
N THR A 180 5.45 -9.09 -13.37
CA THR A 180 4.64 -8.05 -12.76
C THR A 180 4.74 -6.79 -13.62
N TRP A 181 3.59 -6.32 -14.07
CA TRP A 181 3.48 -5.05 -14.77
C TRP A 181 3.11 -3.99 -13.75
N HIS A 182 4.10 -3.25 -13.29
CA HIS A 182 3.87 -2.07 -12.46
C HIS A 182 3.30 -0.95 -13.31
N GLU A 183 2.37 -0.20 -12.75
CA GLU A 183 1.95 1.03 -13.37
C GLU A 183 3.13 1.99 -13.54
N SER A 184 3.28 2.51 -14.76
CA SER A 184 4.21 3.58 -15.07
C SER A 184 3.47 4.93 -15.14
N ALA A 185 4.13 5.99 -14.68
CA ALA A 185 3.62 7.35 -14.84
C ALA A 185 3.39 7.63 -16.34
N GLY A 186 2.13 7.85 -16.73
CA GLY A 186 1.75 8.27 -18.09
C GLY A 186 1.17 7.20 -19.02
N GLY A 187 1.00 5.94 -18.60
CA GLY A 187 0.37 4.95 -19.49
C GLY A 187 0.57 3.47 -19.13
N PRO A 188 0.10 2.55 -19.98
CA PRO A 188 0.32 1.13 -19.79
C PRO A 188 1.82 0.80 -19.78
N PRO A 189 2.29 -0.06 -18.86
CA PRO A 189 3.67 -0.48 -18.83
C PRO A 189 4.12 -1.16 -20.14
N PRO A 190 5.43 -1.16 -20.45
CA PRO A 190 5.96 -1.87 -21.60
C PRO A 190 5.55 -3.35 -21.60
N GLY A 191 5.16 -3.88 -22.77
CA GLY A 191 4.71 -5.27 -22.89
C GLY A 191 3.34 -5.55 -22.26
N THR A 192 2.52 -4.51 -22.03
CA THR A 192 1.12 -4.68 -21.60
C THR A 192 0.34 -5.50 -22.65
N PRO A 193 -0.46 -6.50 -22.24
CA PRO A 193 -1.25 -7.29 -23.16
C PRO A 193 -2.19 -6.41 -24.01
N PRO A 194 -2.24 -6.60 -25.34
CA PRO A 194 -3.16 -5.88 -26.21
C PRO A 194 -4.61 -6.08 -25.75
N GLY A 195 -5.41 -5.01 -25.81
CA GLY A 195 -6.80 -5.02 -25.33
C GLY A 195 -6.96 -4.79 -23.82
N THR A 196 -5.86 -4.72 -23.06
CA THR A 196 -5.91 -4.29 -21.66
C THR A 196 -6.16 -2.79 -21.62
N GLY A 197 -7.40 -2.37 -21.33
CA GLY A 197 -7.74 -0.97 -21.11
C GLY A 197 -7.10 -0.47 -19.82
N TRP A 198 -5.82 -0.12 -19.84
CA TRP A 198 -5.06 0.22 -18.63
C TRP A 198 -5.70 1.34 -17.81
N ARG A 199 -6.26 2.36 -18.47
CA ARG A 199 -7.05 3.40 -17.79
C ARG A 199 -8.24 2.83 -17.02
N THR A 200 -8.95 1.85 -17.58
CA THR A 200 -10.04 1.13 -16.90
C THR A 200 -9.51 0.28 -15.75
N VAL A 201 -8.36 -0.36 -15.91
CA VAL A 201 -7.72 -1.15 -14.85
C VAL A 201 -7.27 -0.24 -13.71
N SER A 202 -6.64 0.89 -13.99
CA SER A 202 -6.25 1.89 -12.99
C SER A 202 -7.47 2.43 -12.26
N ALA A 203 -8.51 2.85 -12.97
CA ALA A 203 -9.76 3.31 -12.35
C ALA A 203 -10.42 2.22 -11.49
N ALA A 204 -10.41 0.96 -11.93
CA ALA A 204 -10.94 -0.16 -11.14
C ALA A 204 -10.06 -0.48 -9.93
N MET A 205 -8.73 -0.34 -10.03
CA MET A 205 -7.83 -0.42 -8.88
C MET A 205 -8.11 0.69 -7.88
N ASP A 206 -8.37 1.92 -8.34
CA ASP A 206 -8.67 3.07 -7.50
C ASP A 206 -10.01 2.87 -6.76
N ALA A 207 -11.03 2.42 -7.48
CA ALA A 207 -12.34 2.09 -6.91
C ALA A 207 -12.31 0.88 -5.97
N ALA A 208 -11.53 -0.17 -6.27
CA ALA A 208 -11.41 -1.34 -5.40
C ALA A 208 -10.62 -1.02 -4.13
N ALA A 209 -9.59 -0.19 -4.25
CA ALA A 209 -8.96 0.39 -3.09
C ALA A 209 -10.01 1.16 -2.27
N GLU A 210 -10.95 1.87 -2.89
CA GLU A 210 -12.01 2.63 -2.19
C GLU A 210 -13.04 1.76 -1.49
N GLY A 211 -13.48 0.69 -2.14
CA GLY A 211 -14.41 -0.27 -1.53
C GLY A 211 -13.81 -0.98 -0.31
N ALA A 212 -12.52 -1.31 -0.33
CA ALA A 212 -11.83 -1.92 0.81
C ALA A 212 -11.64 -0.97 2.02
N ARG A 213 -11.96 0.32 1.86
CA ARG A 213 -11.83 1.37 2.89
C ARG A 213 -13.12 1.65 3.68
N ARG A 214 -14.28 1.16 3.21
CA ARG A 214 -15.61 1.29 3.86
C ARG A 214 -15.90 0.08 4.74
#